data_AF-A0A4R9VVI9-F1
#
_entry.id   AF-A0A4R9VVI9-F1
#
_cell.length_a   1.000
_cell.length_b   1.000
_cell.length_c   1.000
_cell.angle_alpha   90.00
_cell.angle_beta   90.00
_cell.angle_gamma   90.00
#
_symmetry.space_group_name_H-M   'P 1'
#
loop_
_entity.id
_entity.type
_entity.pdbx_description
1 polymer ?
#
loop_
_entity_poly.entity_id
_entity_poly.type
_entity_poly.pdbx_seq_one_letter_code
_entity_poly.pdbx_strand_id
1 'polypeptide(L)'
;GVYVLEVNPRASRTVPFLSKITHIQMAQLAMRAIIGEQLTELGYSEGVQPYSEGVFVKAPVFSFNKLKNVDITLGPEMKSTGEVMGKDLTMEKALYKGLTASGMEVKDYGTVLMTVSDKDKDEIVNIAARLNEVGYKILATEGTAKKL
;
A
#
# COMPACT_ATOMS: atom_id res chain seq x y z
N GLY A 1 10.24 -14.60 -12.71
CA GLY A 1 9.41 -15.82 -12.56
C GLY A 1 8.30 -15.57 -11.55
N VAL A 2 7.40 -16.54 -11.37
CA VAL A 2 6.39 -16.53 -10.30
C VAL A 2 6.91 -17.41 -9.16
N TYR A 3 6.90 -16.90 -7.93
CA TYR A 3 7.42 -17.60 -6.75
C TYR A 3 6.31 -17.68 -5.69
N VAL A 4 6.23 -18.82 -4.98
CA VAL A 4 5.27 -19.03 -3.88
C VAL A 4 5.98 -18.74 -2.56
N LEU A 5 5.47 -17.78 -1.79
CA LEU A 5 5.99 -17.46 -0.46
C LEU A 5 5.28 -18.27 0.63
N GLU A 6 3.95 -18.19 0.68
CA GLU A 6 3.11 -18.92 1.64
C GLU A 6 1.67 -19.09 1.12
N VAL A 7 0.93 -20.03 1.73
CA VAL A 7 -0.51 -20.20 1.53
C VAL A 7 -1.18 -20.23 2.90
N ASN A 8 -2.17 -19.35 3.09
CA ASN A 8 -2.95 -19.29 4.32
C ASN A 8 -4.36 -19.83 4.04
N PRO A 9 -4.72 -21.06 4.45
CA PRO A 9 -6.05 -21.64 4.23
C PRO A 9 -7.09 -21.09 5.22
N ARG A 10 -7.16 -19.76 5.31
CA ARG A 10 -8.02 -19.01 6.23
C ARG A 10 -8.23 -17.60 5.69
N ALA A 11 -9.22 -16.89 6.24
CA ALA A 11 -9.42 -15.48 5.93
C ALA A 11 -8.16 -14.67 6.26
N SER A 12 -7.72 -13.84 5.30
CA SER A 12 -6.62 -12.91 5.46
C SER A 12 -7.13 -11.52 5.86
N ARG A 13 -6.21 -10.66 6.30
CA ARG A 13 -6.52 -9.25 6.62
C ARG A 13 -6.87 -8.41 5.38
N THR A 14 -6.79 -8.96 4.16
CA THR A 14 -7.16 -8.27 2.92
C THR A 14 -8.60 -8.54 2.49
N VAL A 15 -9.27 -9.53 3.10
CA VAL A 15 -10.67 -9.87 2.78
C VAL A 15 -11.63 -8.68 2.91
N PRO A 16 -11.61 -7.88 4.00
CA PRO A 16 -12.53 -6.74 4.12
C PRO A 16 -12.29 -5.66 3.05
N PHE A 17 -11.02 -5.43 2.70
CA PHE A 17 -10.62 -4.49 1.66
C PHE A 17 -11.16 -4.91 0.29
N LEU A 18 -10.94 -6.17 -0.10
CA LEU A 18 -11.44 -6.71 -1.38
C LEU A 18 -12.96 -6.80 -1.43
N SER A 19 -13.61 -7.15 -0.32
CA SER A 19 -15.09 -7.21 -0.25
C SER A 19 -15.71 -5.84 -0.51
N LYS A 20 -15.10 -4.75 -0.01
CA LYS A 20 -15.55 -3.38 -0.28
C LYS A 20 -15.39 -2.96 -1.74
N ILE A 21 -14.36 -3.46 -2.42
CA ILE A 21 -14.06 -3.11 -3.82
C ILE A 21 -14.97 -3.88 -4.78
N THR A 22 -15.05 -5.19 -4.58
CA THR A 22 -15.76 -6.12 -5.47
C THR A 22 -17.25 -6.18 -5.19
N HIS A 23 -17.69 -5.64 -4.05
CA HIS A 23 -19.03 -5.81 -3.50
C HIS A 23 -19.41 -7.27 -3.21
N ILE A 24 -18.44 -8.19 -3.23
CA ILE A 24 -18.61 -9.59 -2.85
C ILE A 24 -18.43 -9.70 -1.34
N GLN A 25 -19.45 -10.18 -0.64
CA GLN A 25 -19.39 -10.44 0.80
C GLN A 25 -18.62 -11.75 1.08
N MET A 26 -17.31 -11.75 0.81
CA MET A 26 -16.48 -12.96 0.78
C MET A 26 -16.55 -13.78 2.08
N ALA A 27 -16.58 -13.12 3.24
CA ALA A 27 -16.70 -13.82 4.53
C ALA A 27 -18.06 -14.54 4.68
N GLN A 28 -19.15 -13.90 4.27
CA GLN A 28 -20.48 -14.50 4.29
C GLN A 28 -20.59 -15.63 3.26
N LEU A 29 -20.03 -15.43 2.07
CA LEU A 29 -20.02 -16.42 1.01
C LEU A 29 -19.24 -17.68 1.42
N ALA A 30 -18.07 -17.49 2.05
CA ALA A 30 -17.28 -18.58 2.59
C ALA A 30 -18.05 -19.35 3.69
N MET A 31 -18.77 -18.64 4.57
CA MET A 31 -19.61 -19.28 5.60
C MET A 31 -20.71 -20.15 4.98
N ARG A 32 -21.41 -19.64 3.96
CA ARG A 32 -22.45 -20.39 3.22
C ARG A 32 -21.89 -21.66 2.57
N ALA A 33 -20.70 -21.55 1.97
CA ALA A 33 -20.00 -22.71 1.42
C ALA A 33 -19.62 -23.74 2.51
N ILE A 34 -19.18 -23.28 3.69
CA ILE A 34 -18.84 -24.15 4.82
C ILE A 34 -20.06 -24.94 5.32
N ILE A 35 -21.26 -24.36 5.31
CA ILE A 35 -22.50 -25.05 5.71
C ILE A 35 -23.12 -25.89 4.59
N GLY A 36 -22.46 -26.01 3.43
CA GLY A 36 -22.83 -26.93 2.36
C GLY A 36 -23.55 -26.31 1.16
N GLU A 37 -23.73 -24.98 1.11
CA GLU A 37 -24.30 -24.32 -0.06
C GLU A 37 -23.28 -24.22 -1.20
N GLN A 38 -23.67 -24.51 -2.44
CA GLN A 38 -22.76 -24.41 -3.58
C GLN A 38 -22.68 -22.98 -4.10
N LEU A 39 -21.47 -22.46 -4.35
CA LEU A 39 -21.29 -21.09 -4.87
C LEU A 39 -22.06 -20.82 -6.18
N THR A 40 -22.22 -21.85 -7.02
CA THR A 40 -23.00 -21.82 -8.26
C THR A 40 -24.48 -21.57 -8.02
N GLU A 41 -25.05 -22.14 -6.96
CA GLU A 41 -26.43 -21.89 -6.52
C GLU A 41 -26.60 -20.46 -5.99
N LEU A 42 -25.49 -19.83 -5.59
CA LEU A 42 -25.45 -18.45 -5.09
C LEU A 42 -25.22 -17.41 -6.19
N GLY A 43 -25.21 -17.84 -7.46
CA GLY A 43 -25.02 -16.98 -8.62
C GLY A 43 -23.57 -16.66 -8.96
N TYR A 44 -22.59 -17.38 -8.38
CA TYR A 44 -21.18 -17.22 -8.71
C TYR A 44 -20.72 -18.29 -9.69
N SER A 45 -19.91 -17.89 -10.66
CA SER A 45 -19.27 -18.79 -11.62
C SER A 45 -17.76 -18.87 -11.36
N GLU A 46 -17.14 -19.94 -11.85
CA GLU A 46 -15.69 -20.07 -11.82
C GLU A 46 -15.03 -18.99 -12.67
N GLY A 47 -13.84 -18.56 -12.26
CA GLY A 47 -13.04 -17.56 -12.97
C GLY A 47 -12.67 -16.35 -12.12
N VAL A 48 -12.27 -15.29 -12.80
CA VAL A 48 -11.81 -14.04 -12.16
C VAL A 48 -12.95 -13.03 -12.16
N GLN A 49 -13.26 -12.47 -11.00
CA GLN A 49 -14.23 -11.39 -10.89
C GLN A 49 -13.78 -10.19 -11.73
N PRO A 50 -14.67 -9.57 -12.53
CA PRO A 50 -14.34 -8.36 -13.27
C PRO A 50 -13.79 -7.26 -12.36
N TYR A 51 -12.82 -6.51 -12.88
CA TYR A 51 -12.25 -5.38 -12.14
C TYR A 51 -13.30 -4.30 -11.89
N SER A 52 -13.40 -3.86 -10.64
CA SER A 52 -14.19 -2.68 -10.29
C SER A 52 -13.55 -1.42 -10.87
N GLU A 53 -14.37 -0.45 -11.28
CA GLU A 53 -13.89 0.82 -11.82
C GLU A 53 -13.14 1.64 -10.76
N GLY A 54 -12.01 2.22 -11.18
CA GLY A 54 -11.15 3.07 -10.36
C GLY A 54 -9.94 2.35 -9.77
N VAL A 55 -9.15 3.11 -9.01
CA VAL A 55 -7.96 2.67 -8.31
C VAL A 55 -8.20 2.72 -6.81
N PHE A 56 -7.81 1.64 -6.12
CA PHE A 56 -8.01 1.46 -4.69
C PHE A 56 -6.66 1.15 -4.03
N VAL A 57 -6.21 2.05 -3.16
CA VAL A 57 -4.93 1.93 -2.44
C VAL A 57 -5.19 1.60 -0.99
N LYS A 58 -4.56 0.53 -0.50
CA LYS A 58 -4.52 0.17 0.92
C LYS A 58 -3.24 0.72 1.52
N ALA A 59 -3.34 1.61 2.50
CA ALA A 59 -2.18 2.17 3.19
C ALA A 59 -2.18 1.76 4.68
N PRO A 60 -1.03 1.36 5.25
CA PRO A 60 -0.93 1.02 6.67
C PRO A 60 -0.92 2.28 7.55
N VAL A 61 -1.43 2.14 8.78
CA VAL A 61 -1.34 3.16 9.83
C VAL A 61 -0.37 2.68 10.91
N PHE A 62 0.58 3.53 11.30
CA PHE A 62 1.59 3.24 12.32
C PHE A 62 1.38 4.09 13.56
N SER A 63 1.63 3.50 14.73
CA SER A 63 1.50 4.18 16.04
C SER A 63 2.86 4.62 16.62
N PHE A 64 3.85 4.92 15.78
CA PHE A 64 5.22 5.24 16.23
C PHE A 64 5.29 6.42 17.21
N ASN A 65 4.43 7.42 17.04
CA ASN A 65 4.34 8.56 17.97
C ASN A 65 3.97 8.17 19.41
N LYS A 66 3.40 6.97 19.62
CA LYS A 66 3.04 6.44 20.94
C LYS A 66 4.13 5.55 21.55
N LEU A 67 5.13 5.14 20.77
CA LEU A 67 6.16 4.18 21.16
C LEU A 67 7.54 4.84 21.17
N LYS A 68 7.97 5.31 22.34
CA LYS A 68 9.31 5.89 22.51
C LYS A 68 10.38 4.80 22.36
N ASN A 69 11.49 5.12 21.68
CA ASN A 69 12.67 4.26 21.52
C ASN A 69 12.45 2.95 20.75
N VAL A 70 11.40 2.86 19.91
CA VAL A 70 11.18 1.72 19.03
C VAL A 70 11.76 2.01 17.65
N ASP A 71 12.44 1.03 17.06
CA ASP A 71 12.91 1.11 15.68
C ASP A 71 11.72 1.23 14.71
N ILE A 72 11.68 2.35 13.98
CA ILE A 72 10.63 2.67 13.00
C ILE A 72 10.89 2.05 11.62
N THR A 73 12.02 1.35 11.43
CA THR A 73 12.38 0.72 10.17
C THR A 73 11.45 -0.44 9.84
N LEU A 74 11.00 -0.55 8.59
CA LEU A 74 10.17 -1.66 8.15
C LEU A 74 11.03 -2.90 7.89
N GLY A 75 10.52 -4.07 8.24
CA GLY A 75 11.19 -5.35 8.07
C GLY A 75 10.19 -6.48 7.78
N PRO A 76 10.62 -7.75 7.88
CA PRO A 76 9.74 -8.90 7.67
C PRO A 76 8.57 -8.98 8.67
N GLU A 77 8.74 -8.39 9.85
CA GLU A 77 7.71 -8.36 10.88
C GLU A 77 6.72 -7.19 10.67
N MET A 78 5.43 -7.46 10.86
CA MET A 78 4.38 -6.45 10.73
C MET A 78 4.38 -5.48 11.92
N LYS A 79 4.63 -4.20 11.66
CA LYS A 79 4.61 -3.11 12.67
C LYS A 79 3.36 -2.21 12.64
N SER A 80 2.52 -2.30 11.60
CA SER A 80 1.33 -1.46 11.44
C SER A 80 0.22 -1.83 12.43
N THR A 81 -0.50 -0.85 12.95
CA THR A 81 -1.63 -1.04 13.90
C THR A 81 -3.00 -0.93 13.25
N GLY A 82 -3.07 -0.45 12.01
CA GLY A 82 -4.31 -0.27 11.28
C GLY A 82 -4.08 -0.09 9.79
N GLU A 83 -5.16 0.20 9.07
CA GLU A 83 -5.16 0.40 7.63
C GLU A 83 -6.24 1.39 7.21
N VAL A 84 -6.00 2.08 6.10
CA VAL A 84 -6.96 2.97 5.44
C VAL A 84 -7.05 2.64 3.96
N MET A 85 -8.13 3.09 3.32
CA MET A 85 -8.37 2.92 1.88
C MET A 85 -8.48 4.29 1.22
N GLY A 86 -7.62 4.55 0.23
CA GLY A 86 -7.79 5.63 -0.73
C GLY A 86 -8.46 5.10 -2.01
N LYS A 87 -9.46 5.83 -2.52
CA LYS A 87 -10.14 5.53 -3.79
C LYS A 87 -10.17 6.76 -4.68
N ASP A 88 -9.79 6.60 -5.94
CA ASP A 88 -9.97 7.60 -6.99
C ASP A 88 -9.98 6.93 -8.38
N LEU A 89 -10.06 7.72 -9.46
CA LEU A 89 -9.96 7.24 -10.83
C LEU A 89 -8.50 7.04 -11.27
N THR A 90 -7.54 7.71 -10.63
CA THR A 90 -6.11 7.59 -10.95
C THR A 90 -5.30 7.11 -9.75
N MET A 91 -4.15 6.50 -10.03
CA MET A 91 -3.26 5.97 -9.00
C MET A 91 -2.73 7.07 -8.08
N GLU A 92 -2.35 8.21 -8.64
CA GLU A 92 -1.76 9.33 -7.90
C GLU A 92 -2.75 9.89 -6.87
N LYS A 93 -4.01 10.08 -7.28
CA LYS A 93 -5.06 10.59 -6.39
C LYS A 93 -5.48 9.57 -5.34
N ALA A 94 -5.62 8.29 -5.73
CA ALA A 94 -5.94 7.22 -4.79
C ALA A 94 -4.82 7.05 -3.75
N LEU A 95 -3.56 7.12 -4.18
CA LEU A 95 -2.39 7.08 -3.32
C LEU A 95 -2.33 8.29 -2.39
N TYR A 96 -2.50 9.51 -2.91
CA TYR A 96 -2.56 10.74 -2.11
C TYR A 96 -3.62 10.63 -1.01
N LYS A 97 -4.84 10.21 -1.36
CA LYS A 97 -5.92 9.97 -0.37
C LYS A 97 -5.52 8.93 0.67
N GLY A 98 -4.87 7.83 0.26
CA GLY A 98 -4.39 6.79 1.16
C GLY A 98 -3.33 7.30 2.15
N LEU A 99 -2.33 8.05 1.65
CA LEU A 99 -1.26 8.62 2.47
C LEU A 99 -1.81 9.65 3.46
N THR A 100 -2.65 10.58 3.00
CA THR A 100 -3.29 11.58 3.87
C THR A 100 -4.18 10.93 4.92
N ALA A 101 -4.97 9.92 4.55
CA ALA A 101 -5.78 9.18 5.51
C ALA A 101 -4.94 8.38 6.52
N SER A 102 -3.72 7.96 6.16
CA SER A 102 -2.79 7.31 7.11
C SER A 102 -2.10 8.28 8.07
N GLY A 103 -2.38 9.58 7.94
CA GLY A 103 -1.81 10.63 8.79
C GLY A 103 -0.52 11.23 8.25
N MET A 104 -0.15 10.96 7.00
CA MET A 104 0.99 11.62 6.35
C MET A 104 0.55 12.97 5.79
N GLU A 105 1.35 14.00 6.02
CA GLU A 105 1.19 15.30 5.37
C GLU A 105 2.04 15.32 4.09
N VAL A 106 1.38 15.30 2.93
CA VAL A 106 2.04 15.48 1.64
C VAL A 106 2.04 16.97 1.34
N LYS A 107 3.23 17.57 1.26
CA LYS A 107 3.39 18.99 0.93
C LYS A 107 3.50 19.15 -0.59
N ASP A 108 3.28 20.37 -1.07
CA ASP A 108 3.47 20.70 -2.49
C ASP A 108 4.86 21.31 -2.77
N TYR A 109 5.55 21.75 -1.72
CA TYR A 109 6.89 22.35 -1.79
C TYR A 109 7.63 22.16 -0.45
N GLY A 110 8.94 22.36 -0.48
CA GLY A 110 9.76 22.34 0.72
C GLY A 110 11.17 21.85 0.45
N THR A 111 11.78 21.23 1.45
CA THR A 111 13.11 20.63 1.35
C THR A 111 13.01 19.14 1.66
N VAL A 112 13.54 18.30 0.77
CA VAL A 112 13.66 16.85 0.96
C VAL A 112 15.09 16.52 1.34
N LEU A 113 15.27 15.74 2.40
CA LEU A 113 16.54 15.11 2.73
C LEU A 113 16.61 13.72 2.08
N MET A 114 17.61 13.48 1.25
CA MET A 114 17.85 12.22 0.56
C MET A 114 19.08 11.51 1.14
N THR A 115 18.87 10.29 1.60
CA THR A 115 19.94 9.39 2.03
C THR A 115 19.54 7.98 1.69
N VAL A 116 20.27 7.35 0.75
CA VAL A 116 19.93 6.01 0.25
C VAL A 116 21.14 5.08 0.31
N SER A 117 20.87 3.77 0.28
CA SER A 117 21.93 2.76 0.21
C SER A 117 22.55 2.68 -1.18
N ASP A 118 23.75 2.13 -1.31
CA ASP A 118 24.50 2.12 -2.58
C ASP A 118 23.73 1.50 -3.75
N LYS A 119 22.94 0.45 -3.48
CA LYS A 119 22.12 -0.25 -4.49
C LYS A 119 20.97 0.59 -5.05
N ASP A 120 20.53 1.62 -4.32
CA ASP A 120 19.37 2.44 -4.70
C ASP A 120 19.80 3.78 -5.32
N LYS A 121 21.12 4.02 -5.43
CA LYS A 121 21.68 5.31 -5.89
C LYS A 121 21.40 5.63 -7.35
N ASP A 122 21.23 4.63 -8.20
CA ASP A 122 20.93 4.90 -9.61
C ASP A 122 19.44 5.24 -9.80
N GLU A 123 18.55 4.67 -8.97
CA GLU A 123 17.11 4.97 -9.00
C GLU A 123 16.80 6.36 -8.43
N ILE A 124 17.49 6.76 -7.35
CA ILE A 124 17.19 8.02 -6.65
C ILE A 124 17.41 9.26 -7.52
N VAL A 125 18.28 9.20 -8.54
CA VAL A 125 18.57 10.33 -9.45
C VAL A 125 17.30 10.80 -10.16
N ASN A 126 16.52 9.87 -10.70
CA ASN A 126 15.28 10.20 -11.40
C ASN A 126 14.21 10.76 -10.46
N ILE A 127 14.16 10.26 -9.22
CA ILE A 127 13.23 10.76 -8.20
C ILE A 127 13.62 12.18 -7.75
N ALA A 128 14.91 12.42 -7.56
CA ALA A 128 15.48 13.73 -7.25
C ALA A 128 15.15 14.76 -8.33
N ALA A 129 15.39 14.44 -9.61
CA ALA A 129 15.07 15.32 -10.72
C ALA A 129 13.58 15.74 -10.71
N ARG A 130 12.67 14.77 -10.58
CA ARG A 130 11.22 15.03 -10.52
C ARG A 130 10.80 15.87 -9.31
N LEU A 131 11.42 15.67 -8.15
CA LEU A 131 11.14 16.47 -6.96
C LEU A 131 11.62 17.91 -7.13
N ASN A 132 12.80 18.10 -7.73
CA ASN A 132 13.33 19.43 -8.03
C ASN A 132 12.45 20.17 -9.06
N GLU A 133 11.97 19.47 -10.10
CA GLU A 133 11.06 20.03 -11.12
C GLU A 133 9.75 20.57 -10.52
N VAL A 134 9.20 19.90 -9.50
CA VAL A 134 7.97 20.36 -8.82
C VAL A 134 8.24 21.34 -7.67
N GLY A 135 9.48 21.81 -7.52
CA GLY A 135 9.82 22.93 -6.62
C GLY A 135 10.41 22.54 -5.26
N TYR A 136 10.80 21.29 -5.06
CA TYR A 136 11.52 20.89 -3.85
C TYR A 136 13.01 21.21 -3.92
N LYS A 137 13.56 21.71 -2.81
CA LYS A 137 15.00 21.76 -2.59
C LYS A 137 15.48 20.39 -2.13
N ILE A 138 16.62 19.94 -2.64
CA ILE A 138 17.20 18.65 -2.24
C ILE A 138 18.43 18.89 -1.35
N LEU A 139 18.42 18.26 -0.19
CA LEU A 139 19.61 18.06 0.63
C LEU A 139 19.96 16.57 0.58
N ALA A 140 21.24 16.22 0.55
CA ALA A 140 21.66 14.83 0.50
C ALA A 140 22.88 14.55 1.37
N THR A 141 22.99 13.33 1.90
CA THR A 141 24.22 12.86 2.56
C THR A 141 25.34 12.70 1.53
N GLU A 142 26.60 12.85 1.94
CA GLU A 142 27.76 12.89 1.02
C GLU A 142 27.75 11.74 -0.01
N GLY A 143 27.49 10.51 0.45
CA GLY A 143 27.47 9.34 -0.41
C GLY A 143 26.33 9.35 -1.44
N THR A 144 25.19 9.96 -1.11
CA THR A 144 24.05 10.13 -2.02
C THR A 144 24.29 11.31 -2.95
N ALA A 145 24.81 12.43 -2.42
CA ALA A 145 25.10 13.66 -3.17
C ALA A 145 26.10 13.45 -4.32
N LYS A 146 27.05 12.52 -4.19
CA LYS A 146 27.99 12.18 -5.29
C LYS A 146 27.31 11.60 -6.53
N LYS A 147 26.03 11.21 -6.43
CA LYS A 147 25.25 10.61 -7.53
C LYS A 147 24.12 11.50 -8.04
N LEU A 148 23.70 12.48 -7.26
CA LEU A 148 22.69 13.48 -7.65
C LEU A 148 23.34 14.61 -8.45
#